data_AF-A0A7Z9YZ18-F1
#
_entry.id   AF-A0A7Z9YZ18-F1
#
_cell.length_a   1.000
_cell.length_b   1.000
_cell.length_c   1.000
_cell.angle_alpha   90.00
_cell.angle_beta   90.00
_cell.angle_gamma   90.00
#
_symmetry.space_group_name_H-M   'P 1'
#
loop_
_entity.id
_entity.type
_entity.pdbx_description
1 polymer ?
#
loop_
_entity_poly.entity_id
_entity_poly.type
_entity_poly.pdbx_seq_one_letter_code
_entity_poly.pdbx_strand_id
1 'polypeptide(L)'
;YFAHRLAWLYVHGYFPEHDIDHVNGIKTDNRLSNLRESSRQCNMQNQCMKSNNTSGIPGVCWHKAAKKWQAKIQISGKRIHLGFHETKKAAAAARYQFEQDCQDWHCDARNSTLKAIEREFGGEFAQSLGGTGYEVDKKD
;
A
#
# COMPACT_ATOMS: atom_id res chain seq x y z
N TYR A 1 -18.77 -10.86 -20.03
CA TYR A 1 -17.41 -11.14 -19.53
C TYR A 1 -16.60 -9.84 -19.51
N PHE A 2 -15.73 -9.64 -18.52
CA PHE A 2 -14.89 -8.44 -18.44
C PHE A 2 -13.80 -8.45 -19.52
N ALA A 3 -13.65 -7.36 -20.28
CA ALA A 3 -12.74 -7.29 -21.43
C ALA A 3 -11.28 -7.60 -21.07
N HIS A 4 -10.79 -7.14 -19.91
CA HIS A 4 -9.43 -7.43 -19.45
C HIS A 4 -9.17 -8.92 -19.15
N ARG A 5 -10.18 -9.69 -18.69
CA ARG A 5 -10.00 -11.14 -18.44
C ARG A 5 -9.93 -11.92 -19.74
N LEU A 6 -10.65 -11.47 -20.77
CA LEU A 6 -10.56 -12.06 -22.11
C LEU A 6 -9.22 -11.73 -22.79
N ALA A 7 -8.75 -10.47 -22.65
CA ALA A 7 -7.43 -10.08 -23.15
C ALA A 7 -6.31 -10.91 -22.51
N TRP A 8 -6.41 -11.18 -21.20
CA TRP A 8 -5.47 -12.03 -20.47
C TRP A 8 -5.50 -13.48 -20.96
N LEU A 9 -6.69 -14.08 -21.04
CA LEU A 9 -6.86 -15.45 -21.54
C LEU A 9 -6.28 -15.61 -22.95
N TYR A 10 -6.53 -14.65 -23.83
CA TYR A 10 -6.07 -14.70 -25.22
C TYR A 10 -4.55 -14.75 -25.34
N VAL A 11 -3.81 -14.12 -24.42
CA VAL A 11 -2.35 -14.05 -24.47
C VAL A 11 -1.65 -15.08 -23.60
N HIS A 12 -2.18 -15.34 -22.40
CA HIS A 12 -1.56 -16.27 -21.45
C HIS A 12 -2.10 -17.69 -21.54
N GLY A 13 -3.25 -17.90 -22.21
CA GLY A 13 -3.84 -19.22 -22.41
C GLY A 13 -4.56 -19.79 -21.19
N TYR A 14 -4.67 -19.03 -20.10
CA TYR A 14 -5.40 -19.42 -18.89
C TYR A 14 -6.23 -18.25 -18.33
N PHE A 15 -7.24 -18.58 -17.52
CA PHE A 15 -7.97 -17.58 -16.77
C PHE A 15 -7.21 -17.23 -15.49
N PRO A 16 -7.04 -15.93 -15.17
CA PRO A 16 -6.38 -15.52 -13.94
C PRO A 16 -7.11 -16.10 -12.73
N GLU A 17 -6.35 -16.65 -11.78
CA GLU A 17 -6.85 -17.21 -10.52
C GLU A 17 -7.41 -16.11 -9.59
N HIS A 18 -6.89 -14.89 -9.74
CA HIS A 18 -7.27 -13.71 -8.97
C HIS A 18 -7.84 -12.58 -9.85
N ASP A 19 -8.03 -11.40 -9.26
CA ASP A 19 -8.52 -10.23 -9.97
C ASP A 19 -7.39 -9.61 -10.83
N ILE A 20 -7.75 -9.08 -12.00
CA ILE A 20 -6.83 -8.30 -12.83
C ILE A 20 -7.01 -6.83 -12.48
N ASP A 21 -5.91 -6.17 -12.12
CA ASP A 21 -5.87 -4.75 -11.79
C ASP A 21 -5.25 -3.94 -12.94
N HIS A 22 -5.76 -2.71 -13.12
CA HIS A 22 -5.24 -1.76 -14.09
C HIS A 22 -4.17 -0.91 -13.41
N VAL A 23 -2.92 -0.99 -13.89
CA VAL A 23 -1.79 -0.27 -13.28
C VAL A 23 -2.07 1.23 -13.20
N ASN A 24 -2.65 1.82 -14.25
CA ASN A 24 -3.04 3.23 -14.29
C ASN A 24 -4.40 3.56 -13.63
N GLY A 25 -5.18 2.56 -13.18
CA GLY A 25 -6.53 2.73 -12.62
C GLY A 25 -7.62 3.06 -13.65
N ILE A 26 -7.30 3.08 -14.95
CA ILE A 26 -8.22 3.39 -16.04
C ILE A 26 -8.83 2.07 -16.55
N LYS A 27 -10.08 1.81 -16.19
CA LYS A 27 -10.79 0.55 -16.47
C LYS A 27 -11.00 0.24 -17.96
N THR A 28 -10.91 1.26 -18.82
CA THR A 28 -11.10 1.13 -20.27
C THR A 28 -9.80 0.78 -21.01
N ASP A 29 -8.64 0.93 -20.38
CA ASP A 29 -7.33 0.65 -20.98
C ASP A 29 -6.91 -0.80 -20.73
N ASN A 30 -7.32 -1.70 -21.63
CA ASN A 30 -7.08 -3.14 -21.52
C ASN A 30 -5.79 -3.62 -22.22
N ARG A 31 -4.83 -2.73 -22.47
CA ARG A 31 -3.50 -3.13 -22.98
C ARG A 31 -2.84 -4.05 -21.96
N LEU A 32 -2.26 -5.17 -22.40
CA LEU A 32 -1.62 -6.14 -21.48
C LEU A 32 -0.55 -5.52 -20.59
N SER A 33 0.22 -4.55 -21.10
CA SER A 33 1.21 -3.81 -20.29
C SER A 33 0.60 -2.97 -19.17
N ASN A 34 -0.70 -2.67 -19.24
CA ASN A 34 -1.45 -1.98 -18.20
C ASN A 34 -2.24 -2.93 -17.29
N LEU A 35 -2.21 -4.24 -17.54
CA LEU A 35 -2.87 -5.26 -16.74
C LEU A 35 -1.85 -5.97 -15.85
N ARG A 36 -2.22 -6.24 -14.60
CA ARG A 36 -1.47 -7.12 -13.70
C ARG A 36 -2.40 -8.05 -12.95
N GLU A 37 -1.94 -9.26 -12.64
CA GLU A 37 -2.59 -10.05 -11.60
C GLU A 37 -2.38 -9.36 -10.27
N SER A 38 -3.48 -9.18 -9.54
CA SER A 38 -3.46 -8.56 -8.23
C SER A 38 -4.30 -9.40 -7.29
N SER A 39 -3.74 -9.74 -6.13
CA SER A 39 -4.54 -10.38 -5.10
C SER A 39 -5.64 -9.40 -4.66
N ARG A 40 -6.82 -9.92 -4.33
CA ARG A 40 -7.92 -9.11 -3.75
C ARG A 40 -7.44 -8.27 -2.57
N GLN A 41 -6.49 -8.82 -1.82
CA GLN A 41 -5.83 -8.17 -0.70
C GLN A 41 -5.04 -6.92 -1.12
N CYS A 42 -4.20 -7.03 -2.16
CA CYS A 42 -3.47 -5.90 -2.73
C CYS A 42 -4.43 -4.80 -3.24
N ASN A 43 -5.49 -5.17 -3.96
CA ASN A 43 -6.47 -4.19 -4.46
C ASN A 43 -7.23 -3.48 -3.31
N MET A 44 -7.62 -4.22 -2.27
CA MET A 44 -8.24 -3.63 -1.08
C MET A 44 -7.29 -2.69 -0.31
N GLN A 45 -6.00 -2.99 -0.32
CA GLN A 45 -4.96 -2.16 0.31
C GLN A 45 -4.68 -0.88 -0.50
N ASN A 46 -4.86 -0.91 -1.82
CA ASN A 46 -4.72 0.25 -2.71
C ASN A 46 -5.90 1.21 -2.72
N GLN A 47 -6.92 0.98 -1.90
CA GLN A 47 -8.05 1.89 -1.80
C GLN A 47 -7.61 3.26 -1.30
N CYS A 48 -8.21 4.30 -1.88
CA CYS A 48 -8.00 5.68 -1.44
C CYS A 48 -8.22 5.81 0.07
N MET A 49 -7.45 6.71 0.68
CA MET A 49 -7.57 6.99 2.11
C MET A 49 -9.02 7.34 2.47
N LYS A 50 -9.55 6.66 3.49
CA LYS A 50 -10.93 6.90 3.94
C LYS A 50 -11.08 8.34 4.42
N SER A 51 -12.21 8.96 4.12
CA SER A 51 -12.54 10.34 4.52
C SER A 51 -12.54 10.56 6.04
N ASN A 52 -12.71 9.51 6.83
CA ASN A 52 -12.65 9.55 8.28
C ASN A 52 -11.22 9.35 8.84
N ASN A 53 -10.20 9.29 7.99
CA ASN A 53 -8.82 9.26 8.44
C ASN A 53 -8.36 10.67 8.83
N THR A 54 -8.40 10.96 10.12
CA THR A 54 -7.97 12.25 10.70
C THR A 54 -6.46 12.38 10.87
N SER A 55 -5.69 11.29 10.72
CA SER A 55 -4.24 11.33 10.88
C SER A 55 -3.52 11.57 9.56
N GLY A 56 -4.19 11.49 8.41
CA GLY A 56 -3.52 11.58 7.11
C GLY A 56 -2.59 10.39 6.82
N ILE A 57 -2.49 9.38 7.71
CA ILE A 57 -1.63 8.20 7.54
C ILE A 57 -2.46 6.93 7.76
N PRO A 58 -2.49 5.99 6.81
CA PRO A 58 -3.30 4.79 6.93
C PRO A 58 -2.96 3.98 8.18
N GLY A 59 -3.97 3.67 9.01
CA GLY A 59 -3.79 2.84 10.20
C GLY A 59 -2.99 3.47 11.35
N VAL A 60 -2.72 4.77 11.31
CA VAL A 60 -2.23 5.54 12.46
C VAL A 60 -3.39 6.37 13.02
N CYS A 61 -3.63 6.33 14.33
CA CYS A 61 -4.69 7.14 14.96
C CYS A 61 -4.38 7.45 16.42
N TRP A 62 -4.93 8.56 16.94
CA TRP A 62 -4.84 8.89 18.37
C TRP A 62 -5.76 8.02 19.22
N HIS A 63 -5.20 7.34 20.23
CA HIS A 63 -5.95 6.51 21.16
C HIS A 63 -6.24 7.27 22.46
N LYS A 64 -7.47 7.78 22.60
CA LYS A 64 -7.88 8.69 23.70
C LYS A 64 -7.63 8.11 25.10
N ALA A 65 -7.96 6.82 25.31
CA ALA A 65 -7.83 6.18 26.63
C ALA A 65 -6.36 5.99 27.04
N ALA A 66 -5.49 5.67 26.08
CA ALA A 66 -4.07 5.46 26.33
C ALA A 66 -3.28 6.77 26.27
N LYS A 67 -3.89 7.86 25.78
CA LYS A 67 -3.25 9.15 25.46
C LYS A 67 -1.97 8.96 24.62
N LYS A 68 -2.01 8.04 23.65
CA LYS A 68 -0.89 7.67 22.79
C LYS A 68 -1.34 7.51 21.34
N TRP A 69 -0.39 7.64 20.42
CA TRP A 69 -0.59 7.32 19.01
C TRP A 69 -0.55 5.80 18.82
N GLN A 70 -1.58 5.24 18.21
CA GLN A 70 -1.67 3.82 17.92
C GLN A 70 -1.33 3.56 16.45
N ALA A 71 -0.48 2.57 16.20
CA ALA A 71 -0.23 2.02 14.88
C ALA A 71 -0.90 0.64 14.75
N LYS A 72 -1.59 0.42 13.64
CA LYS A 72 -2.23 -0.86 13.30
C LYS A 72 -2.20 -1.10 11.81
N ILE A 73 -2.24 -2.36 11.43
CA ILE A 73 -2.31 -2.79 10.04
C ILE A 73 -3.29 -3.96 9.93
N GLN A 74 -3.88 -4.16 8.76
CA GLN A 74 -4.76 -5.29 8.49
C GLN A 74 -4.20 -6.09 7.32
N ILE A 75 -3.90 -7.36 7.58
CA ILE A 75 -3.33 -8.31 6.62
C ILE A 75 -4.24 -9.54 6.61
N SER A 76 -4.70 -9.95 5.43
CA SER A 76 -5.53 -11.15 5.23
C SER A 76 -6.74 -11.21 6.16
N GLY A 77 -7.40 -10.06 6.38
CA GLY A 77 -8.56 -9.94 7.27
C GLY A 77 -8.23 -9.85 8.77
N LYS A 78 -6.99 -10.12 9.19
CA LYS A 78 -6.56 -10.04 10.58
C LYS A 78 -5.98 -8.66 10.90
N ARG A 79 -6.41 -8.09 12.03
CA ARG A 79 -5.89 -6.81 12.53
C ARG A 79 -4.67 -7.09 13.40
N ILE A 80 -3.54 -6.50 13.02
CA ILE A 80 -2.27 -6.57 13.75
C ILE A 80 -2.06 -5.24 14.46
N HIS A 81 -1.80 -5.31 15.76
CA HIS A 81 -1.47 -4.15 16.58
C HIS A 81 0.04 -3.96 16.60
N LEU A 82 0.51 -2.80 16.14
CA LEU A 82 1.93 -2.49 16.03
C LEU A 82 2.47 -1.74 17.25
N GLY A 83 1.56 -1.31 18.14
CA GLY A 83 1.91 -0.69 19.42
C GLY A 83 1.36 0.71 19.61
N PHE A 84 1.71 1.27 20.76
CA PHE A 84 1.42 2.63 21.16
C PHE A 84 2.72 3.44 21.22
N HIS A 85 2.69 4.64 20.66
CA HIS A 85 3.82 5.54 20.55
C HIS A 85 3.46 6.91 21.10
N GLU A 86 4.46 7.65 21.56
CA GLU A 86 4.27 8.99 22.12
C GLU A 86 3.97 10.02 21.03
N THR A 87 4.51 9.82 19.83
CA THR A 87 4.38 10.74 18.71
C THR A 87 3.74 10.07 17.50
N LYS A 88 3.03 10.87 16.70
CA LYS A 88 2.46 10.44 15.41
C LYS A 88 3.55 9.93 14.47
N LYS A 89 4.71 10.59 14.52
CA LYS A 89 5.91 10.29 13.75
C LYS A 89 6.44 8.88 14.05
N ALA A 90 6.56 8.52 15.33
CA ALA A 90 6.99 7.19 15.76
C ALA A 90 5.98 6.10 15.38
N ALA A 91 4.67 6.36 15.50
CA ALA A 91 3.64 5.42 15.06
C ALA A 91 3.65 5.18 13.54
N ALA A 92 3.90 6.23 12.76
CA ALA A 92 4.03 6.12 11.31
C ALA A 92 5.28 5.33 10.89
N ALA A 93 6.41 5.56 11.57
CA ALA A 93 7.64 4.80 11.36
C ALA A 93 7.45 3.30 11.66
N ALA A 94 6.84 2.97 12.80
CA ALA A 94 6.56 1.58 13.18
C ALA A 94 5.63 0.89 12.16
N ARG A 95 4.66 1.64 11.62
CA ARG A 95 3.79 1.14 10.56
C ARG A 95 4.55 0.86 9.26
N TYR A 96 5.39 1.80 8.83
CA TYR A 96 6.20 1.63 7.62
C TYR A 96 7.20 0.47 7.76
N GLN A 97 7.91 0.39 8.89
CA GLN A 97 8.86 -0.69 9.14
C GLN A 97 8.19 -2.06 9.08
N PHE A 98 6.99 -2.19 9.67
CA PHE A 98 6.24 -3.44 9.59
C PHE A 98 5.86 -3.82 8.15
N GLU A 99 5.56 -2.85 7.28
CA GLU A 99 5.29 -3.10 5.86
C GLU A 99 6.54 -3.63 5.13
N GLN A 100 7.73 -3.15 5.50
CA GLN A 100 9.00 -3.61 4.94
C GLN A 100 9.39 -5.01 5.43
N ASP A 101 9.16 -5.30 6.71
CA ASP A 101 9.56 -6.57 7.35
C ASP A 101 8.58 -7.72 7.04
N CYS A 102 7.33 -7.40 6.73
CA CYS A 102 6.29 -8.41 6.55
C CYS A 102 6.40 -9.05 5.15
N GLN A 103 6.94 -10.27 5.10
CA GLN A 103 6.94 -11.10 3.89
C GLN A 103 5.53 -11.43 3.38
N ASP A 104 4.48 -11.33 4.19
CA ASP A 104 3.10 -11.52 3.73
C ASP A 104 2.52 -10.24 3.08
N TRP A 105 3.27 -9.14 3.07
CA TRP A 105 2.92 -7.87 2.46
C TRP A 105 3.43 -7.78 1.01
N HIS A 106 2.85 -8.59 0.13
CA HIS A 106 3.17 -8.60 -1.31
C HIS A 106 2.25 -7.70 -2.14
N CYS A 107 2.05 -6.45 -1.72
CA CYS A 107 1.41 -5.45 -2.57
C CYS A 107 2.45 -4.49 -3.17
N ASP A 108 2.86 -4.75 -4.41
CA ASP A 108 3.78 -3.94 -5.22
C ASP A 108 3.21 -2.57 -5.63
N ALA A 109 2.28 -2.05 -4.86
CA ALA A 109 1.44 -0.95 -5.25
C ALA A 109 1.70 0.24 -4.34
N ARG A 110 2.53 1.15 -4.87
CA ARG A 110 2.58 2.57 -4.50
C ARG A 110 2.50 2.78 -3.00
N ASN A 111 3.59 2.53 -2.28
CA ASN A 111 3.71 2.62 -0.83
C ASN A 111 2.91 3.81 -0.24
N SER A 112 1.64 3.56 0.09
CA SER A 112 0.65 4.60 0.38
C SER A 112 0.95 5.25 1.72
N THR A 113 1.57 4.46 2.61
CA THR A 113 2.12 4.87 3.88
C THR A 113 3.30 5.82 3.68
N LEU A 114 4.28 5.51 2.82
CA LEU A 114 5.42 6.39 2.56
C LEU A 114 4.98 7.74 1.96
N LYS A 115 4.09 7.73 0.97
CA LYS A 115 3.53 8.96 0.40
C LYS A 115 2.73 9.78 1.41
N ALA A 116 2.00 9.11 2.31
CA ALA A 116 1.28 9.76 3.39
C ALA A 116 2.25 10.37 4.43
N ILE A 117 3.33 9.67 4.76
CA ILE A 117 4.40 10.15 5.64
C ILE A 117 5.08 11.38 5.04
N GLU A 118 5.42 11.34 3.76
CA GLU A 118 6.04 12.46 3.05
C GLU A 118 5.12 13.68 3.03
N ARG A 119 3.82 13.49 2.77
CA ARG A 119 2.83 14.57 2.80
C ARG A 119 2.66 15.18 4.20
N GLU A 120 2.73 14.35 5.25
CA GLU A 120 2.44 14.77 6.62
C GLU A 120 3.66 15.38 7.33
N PHE A 121 4.85 14.82 7.09
CA PHE A 121 6.08 15.14 7.83
C PHE A 121 7.23 15.67 6.97
N GLY A 122 7.06 15.71 5.65
CA GLY A 122 8.09 16.12 4.69
C GLY A 122 9.01 14.97 4.24
N GLY A 123 9.70 15.20 3.12
CA GLY A 123 10.55 14.20 2.44
C GLY A 123 11.76 13.75 3.24
N GLU A 124 12.38 14.61 4.04
CA GLU A 124 13.56 14.26 4.85
C GLU A 124 13.28 13.12 5.83
N PHE A 125 12.10 13.13 6.47
CA PHE A 125 11.72 12.06 7.38
C PHE A 125 11.39 10.77 6.61
N ALA A 126 10.70 10.86 5.48
CA ALA A 126 10.42 9.71 4.63
C ALA A 126 11.73 9.03 4.16
N GLN A 127 12.73 9.81 3.77
CA GLN A 127 14.06 9.32 3.38
C GLN A 127 14.78 8.64 4.55
N SER A 128 14.67 9.16 5.78
CA SER A 128 15.28 8.53 6.96
C SER A 128 14.70 7.16 7.31
N LEU A 129 13.47 6.86 6.88
CA LEU A 129 12.85 5.54 7.03
C LEU A 129 13.22 4.59 5.89
N GLY A 130 13.60 5.13 4.72
CA GLY A 130 13.92 4.41 3.50
C GLY A 130 15.40 4.08 3.33
N GLY A 131 16.11 3.70 4.39
CA GLY A 131 17.50 3.23 4.30
C GLY A 131 17.63 2.09 3.29
N THR A 132 18.37 2.35 2.21
CA THR A 132 18.69 1.52 1.03
C THR A 132 17.66 1.53 -0.12
N GLY A 133 18.07 2.19 -1.23
CA GLY A 133 17.96 1.60 -2.57
C GLY A 133 16.68 1.78 -3.37
N TYR A 134 16.32 3.00 -3.72
CA TYR A 134 15.80 3.25 -5.08
C TYR A 134 16.73 4.25 -5.77
N GLU A 135 17.92 3.76 -6.15
CA GLU A 135 18.54 4.32 -7.35
C GLU A 135 17.59 3.97 -8.49
N VAL A 136 16.98 5.01 -9.05
CA VAL A 136 16.34 4.90 -10.36
C VAL A 136 17.49 4.62 -11.32
N ASP A 137 17.65 3.35 -11.70
CA ASP A 137 18.46 2.97 -12.87
C ASP A 137 17.95 3.78 -14.06
N LYS A 138 18.60 4.92 -14.32
CA LYS A 138 18.59 5.55 -15.62
C LYS A 138 19.34 4.59 -16.53
N LYS A 139 18.61 3.76 -17.26
CA LYS A 139 19.17 3.13 -18.45
C LYS A 139 19.43 4.24 -19.46
N ASP A 140 20.71 4.40 -19.78
CA ASP A 140 21.23 5.16 -20.93
C ASP A 140 20.65 4.64 -22.26
#